data_AF-A0A3D3YRG1-F1
#
_entry.id   AF-A0A3D3YRG1-F1
#
_cell.length_a   1.000
_cell.length_b   1.000
_cell.length_c   1.000
_cell.angle_alpha   90.00
_cell.angle_beta   90.00
_cell.angle_gamma   90.00
#
_symmetry.space_group_name_H-M   'P 1'
#
loop_
_entity.id
_entity.type
_entity.pdbx_description
1 polymer ?
#
loop_
_entity_poly.entity_id
_entity_poly.type
_entity_poly.pdbx_seq_one_letter_code
_entity_poly.pdbx_strand_id
1 'polypeptide(L)'
;RAYALQDEGLDTVEANLSLGFPPDLRDYGIGAQILADLGLHKIRLLTNNPKKVIGLEGYGLEVVETVPIITPPNPYNRHYLETKQKKLGHLLEVPPPGDN
;
A
#
# COMPACT_ATOMS: atom_id res chain seq x y z
N ARG A 1 7.83 8.76 -14.29
CA ARG A 1 8.96 9.46 -13.65
C ARG A 1 9.54 8.60 -12.53
N ALA A 2 8.82 8.35 -11.43
CA ALA A 2 9.31 7.45 -10.37
C ALA A 2 9.66 6.03 -10.85
N TYR A 3 8.89 5.46 -11.78
CA TYR A 3 9.21 4.15 -12.37
C TYR A 3 10.53 4.16 -13.18
N ALA A 4 10.83 5.24 -13.90
CA ALA A 4 12.09 5.33 -14.65
C ALA A 4 13.31 5.32 -13.70
N LEU A 5 13.21 6.02 -12.57
CA LEU A 5 14.23 5.99 -11.53
C LEU A 5 14.35 4.61 -10.87
N GLN A 6 13.24 3.86 -10.79
CA GLN A 6 13.26 2.48 -10.29
C GLN A 6 13.92 1.52 -11.27
N ASP A 7 13.73 1.72 -12.58
CA ASP A 7 14.43 0.97 -13.63
C ASP A 7 15.95 1.25 -13.60
N GLU A 8 16.35 2.43 -13.13
CA GLU A 8 17.75 2.82 -12.86
C GLU A 8 18.30 2.27 -11.54
N GLY A 9 17.47 1.56 -10.75
CA GLY A 9 17.88 0.83 -9.55
C GLY A 9 17.52 1.49 -8.22
N LEU A 10 16.82 2.64 -8.22
CA LEU A 10 16.28 3.21 -6.98
C LEU A 10 15.08 2.39 -6.52
N ASP A 11 14.85 2.36 -5.21
CA ASP A 11 13.59 1.80 -4.74
C ASP A 11 12.43 2.81 -4.77
N THR A 12 11.22 2.34 -4.43
CA THR A 12 10.02 3.19 -4.45
C THR A 12 10.11 4.40 -3.51
N VAL A 13 10.80 4.28 -2.38
CA VAL A 13 10.96 5.38 -1.42
C VAL A 13 11.99 6.38 -1.93
N GLU A 14 13.14 5.88 -2.38
CA GLU A 14 14.25 6.68 -2.91
C GLU A 14 13.84 7.44 -4.16
N ALA A 15 13.11 6.80 -5.07
CA ALA A 15 12.59 7.45 -6.28
C ALA A 15 11.63 8.61 -5.96
N ASN A 16 10.80 8.48 -4.93
CA ASN A 16 9.91 9.58 -4.52
C ASN A 16 10.70 10.73 -3.87
N LEU A 17 11.66 10.41 -3.00
CA LEU A 17 12.51 11.41 -2.35
C LEU A 17 13.37 12.18 -3.36
N SER A 18 13.95 11.49 -4.35
CA SER A 18 14.73 12.11 -5.43
C SER A 18 13.90 13.10 -6.27
N LEU A 19 12.60 12.83 -6.40
CA LEU A 19 11.65 13.72 -7.08
C LEU A 19 11.09 14.84 -6.17
N GLY A 20 11.54 14.93 -4.91
CA GLY A 20 11.09 15.94 -3.94
C GLY A 20 9.76 15.63 -3.27
N PHE A 21 9.28 14.38 -3.35
CA PHE A 21 8.03 13.95 -2.71
C PHE A 21 8.30 13.13 -1.44
N PRO A 22 7.43 13.23 -0.41
CA PRO A 22 7.45 12.31 0.71
C PRO A 22 7.28 10.84 0.25
N PRO A 23 7.82 9.88 1.00
CA PRO A 23 7.71 8.44 0.70
C PRO A 23 6.26 7.93 0.60
N ASP A 24 5.34 8.60 1.29
CA ASP A 24 3.92 8.30 1.29
C ASP A 24 3.11 9.59 1.54
N LEU A 25 2.34 10.02 0.55
CA LEU A 25 1.50 11.24 0.58
C LEU A 25 0.01 10.94 0.72
N ARG A 26 -0.37 9.67 0.93
CA ARG A 26 -1.77 9.23 0.81
C ARG A 26 -2.62 9.74 1.97
N ASP A 27 -3.72 10.41 1.63
CA ASP A 27 -4.85 10.71 2.50
C ASP A 27 -6.04 9.83 2.11
N TYR A 28 -6.72 9.23 3.08
CA TYR A 28 -7.85 8.32 2.88
C TYR A 28 -9.21 8.94 3.23
N GLY A 29 -9.24 10.18 3.72
CA GLY A 29 -10.44 10.84 4.25
C GLY A 29 -11.55 11.03 3.24
N ILE A 30 -11.22 11.48 2.03
CA ILE A 30 -12.22 11.67 0.96
C ILE A 30 -12.89 10.33 0.62
N GLY A 31 -12.11 9.26 0.49
CA GLY A 31 -12.65 7.93 0.24
C GLY A 31 -13.54 7.45 1.38
N ALA A 32 -13.14 7.71 2.64
CA ALA A 32 -13.93 7.34 3.80
C ALA A 32 -15.27 8.09 3.86
N GLN A 33 -15.27 9.39 3.58
CA GLN A 33 -16.48 10.22 3.56
C GLN A 33 -17.46 9.77 2.49
N ILE A 34 -16.99 9.42 1.29
CA ILE A 34 -17.84 8.88 0.23
C ILE A 34 -18.50 7.57 0.69
N LEU A 35 -17.74 6.66 1.29
CA LEU A 35 -18.29 5.39 1.77
C LEU A 35 -19.31 5.60 2.90
N ALA A 36 -19.06 6.55 3.81
CA ALA A 36 -19.98 6.90 4.88
C ALA A 36 -21.28 7.54 4.33
N ASP A 37 -21.17 8.42 3.33
CA ASP A 37 -22.32 9.04 2.65
C ASP A 37 -23.19 7.99 1.92
N LEU A 38 -22.56 6.94 1.39
CA LEU A 38 -23.24 5.77 0.83
C LEU A 38 -23.85 4.84 1.90
N GLY A 39 -23.72 5.17 3.19
CA GLY A 39 -24.30 4.44 4.32
C GLY A 39 -23.45 3.29 4.87
N LEU A 40 -22.17 3.18 4.48
CA LEU A 40 -21.28 2.18 5.03
C LEU A 40 -20.66 2.69 6.34
N HIS A 41 -20.76 1.90 7.40
CA HIS A 41 -20.15 2.21 8.70
C HIS A 41 -19.28 1.07 9.24
N LYS A 42 -19.51 -0.17 8.78
CA LYS A 42 -18.69 -1.34 9.11
C LYS A 42 -18.28 -2.04 7.82
N ILE A 43 -16.98 -2.26 7.63
CA ILE A 43 -16.45 -2.85 6.40
C ILE A 43 -15.42 -3.94 6.67
N ARG A 44 -15.40 -4.94 5.77
CA ARG A 44 -14.27 -5.85 5.60
C ARG A 44 -13.38 -5.26 4.52
N LEU A 45 -12.17 -4.86 4.89
CA LEU A 45 -11.29 -4.11 4.00
C LEU A 45 -10.29 -5.05 3.31
N LEU A 46 -10.35 -5.12 1.98
CA LEU A 46 -9.31 -5.77 1.19
C LEU A 46 -8.05 -4.88 1.18
N THR A 47 -7.01 -5.22 1.94
CA THR A 47 -5.77 -4.44 2.01
C THR A 47 -4.60 -5.23 2.57
N ASN A 48 -3.39 -4.91 2.11
CA ASN A 48 -2.12 -5.31 2.73
C ASN A 48 -1.39 -4.13 3.39
N ASN A 49 -2.02 -2.95 3.42
CA ASN A 49 -1.45 -1.73 3.98
C ASN A 49 -2.15 -1.38 5.31
N PRO A 50 -1.51 -1.60 6.47
CA PRO A 50 -2.09 -1.24 7.78
C PRO A 50 -2.42 0.24 7.91
N LYS A 51 -1.67 1.15 7.26
CA LYS A 51 -1.95 2.58 7.32
C LYS A 51 -3.30 2.95 6.69
N LYS A 52 -3.78 2.15 5.73
CA LYS A 52 -5.11 2.34 5.13
C LYS A 52 -6.23 2.04 6.12
N VAL A 53 -6.01 1.13 7.07
CA VAL A 53 -6.98 0.82 8.13
C VAL A 53 -7.15 2.04 9.03
N ILE A 54 -6.05 2.49 9.63
CA ILE A 54 -6.01 3.66 10.53
C ILE A 54 -6.60 4.90 9.84
N GLY A 55 -6.24 5.10 8.57
CA GLY A 55 -6.69 6.24 7.78
C GLY A 55 -8.17 6.21 7.41
N LEU A 56 -8.87 5.07 7.48
CA LEU A 56 -10.32 4.99 7.27
C LEU A 56 -11.08 5.08 8.61
N GLU A 57 -10.55 4.45 9.66
CA GLU A 57 -11.12 4.49 11.01
C GLU A 57 -11.18 5.91 11.58
N GLY A 58 -10.20 6.75 11.27
CA GLY A 58 -10.19 8.17 11.64
C GLY A 58 -11.35 8.99 11.06
N TYR A 59 -12.13 8.45 10.11
CA TYR A 59 -13.25 9.11 9.45
C TYR A 59 -14.59 8.39 9.67
N GLY A 60 -14.70 7.58 10.74
CA GLY A 60 -15.96 6.99 11.16
C GLY A 60 -16.35 5.69 10.45
N LEU A 61 -15.42 5.08 9.71
CA LEU A 61 -15.56 3.72 9.19
C LEU A 61 -14.91 2.70 10.11
N GLU A 62 -15.69 1.79 10.68
CA GLU A 62 -15.17 0.67 11.46
C GLU A 62 -14.65 -0.43 10.53
N VAL A 63 -13.35 -0.74 10.58
CA VAL A 63 -12.78 -1.87 9.84
C VAL A 63 -12.87 -3.12 10.70
N VAL A 64 -13.91 -3.93 10.48
CA VAL A 64 -14.17 -5.14 11.29
C VAL A 64 -13.26 -6.31 10.94
N GLU A 65 -12.64 -6.29 9.75
CA GLU A 65 -11.72 -7.32 9.29
C GLU A 65 -10.82 -6.75 8.20
N THR A 66 -9.56 -7.17 8.18
CA THR A 66 -8.68 -6.98 7.02
C THR A 66 -8.53 -8.29 6.27
N VAL A 67 -8.80 -8.26 4.98
CA VAL A 67 -8.67 -9.41 4.09
C VAL A 67 -7.47 -9.17 3.18
N PRO A 68 -6.44 -10.04 3.21
CA PRO A 68 -5.22 -9.82 2.44
C PRO A 68 -5.48 -9.97 0.93
N ILE A 69 -4.76 -9.19 0.13
CA ILE A 69 -4.75 -9.31 -1.34
C ILE A 69 -3.41 -9.91 -1.75
N ILE A 70 -3.34 -11.24 -1.82
CA ILE A 70 -2.09 -11.93 -2.10
C ILE A 70 -1.93 -12.09 -3.61
N THR A 71 -0.76 -11.72 -4.14
CA THR A 71 -0.41 -11.94 -5.53
C THR A 71 1.04 -12.41 -5.60
N PRO A 72 1.35 -13.52 -6.29
CA PRO A 72 2.72 -13.99 -6.44
C PRO A 72 3.61 -12.91 -7.04
N PRO A 73 4.80 -12.64 -6.47
CA PRO A 73 5.77 -11.75 -7.08
C PRO A 73 6.22 -12.29 -8.45
N ASN A 74 6.42 -11.38 -9.40
CA ASN A 74 7.02 -11.65 -10.69
C ASN A 74 8.34 -10.85 -10.83
N PRO A 75 9.15 -11.11 -11.88
CA PRO A 75 10.44 -10.43 -12.05
C PRO A 75 10.35 -8.90 -12.09
N TYR A 76 9.22 -8.33 -12.53
CA TYR A 76 9.04 -6.90 -12.71
C TYR A 76 8.58 -6.17 -11.43
N ASN A 77 7.82 -6.83 -10.56
CA ASN A 77 7.24 -6.18 -9.37
C ASN A 77 7.87 -6.62 -8.05
N ARG A 78 8.76 -7.62 -8.06
CA ARG A 78 9.42 -8.14 -6.86
C ARG A 78 10.08 -7.04 -6.03
N HIS A 79 10.95 -6.26 -6.66
CA HIS A 79 11.68 -5.19 -5.96
C HIS A 79 10.70 -4.19 -5.30
N TYR A 80 9.68 -3.76 -6.05
CA TYR A 80 8.62 -2.90 -5.55
C TYR A 80 7.90 -3.51 -4.32
N LEU A 81 7.49 -4.77 -4.38
CA LEU A 81 6.80 -5.45 -3.28
C LEU A 81 7.70 -5.58 -2.04
N GLU A 82 8.99 -5.88 -2.22
CA GLU A 82 9.95 -5.91 -1.13
C GLU A 82 10.13 -4.54 -0.47
N THR A 83 10.20 -3.46 -1.24
CA THR A 83 10.26 -2.10 -0.69
C THR A 83 8.99 -1.79 0.10
N LYS A 84 7.82 -2.15 -0.42
CA LYS A 84 6.54 -1.97 0.30
C LYS A 84 6.52 -2.71 1.62
N GLN A 85 7.03 -3.94 1.66
CA GLN A 85 7.13 -4.74 2.87
C GLN A 85 8.15 -4.12 3.85
N LYS A 86 9.41 -3.98 3.44
CA LYS A 86 10.55 -3.62 4.30
C LYS A 86 10.54 -2.15 4.73
N LYS A 87 10.18 -1.22 3.84
CA LYS A 87 10.29 0.24 4.09
C LYS A 87 8.95 0.92 4.39
N LEU A 88 7.82 0.38 3.93
CA LEU A 88 6.50 0.99 4.16
C LEU A 88 5.58 0.20 5.09
N GLY A 89 6.02 -0.95 5.60
CA GLY A 89 5.30 -1.75 6.60
C GLY A 89 4.06 -2.47 6.04
N HIS A 90 4.05 -2.77 4.74
CA HIS A 90 2.97 -3.57 4.15
C HIS A 90 3.06 -5.04 4.61
N LEU A 91 1.91 -5.64 4.90
CA LEU A 91 1.76 -7.05 5.25
C LEU A 91 1.74 -7.89 3.96
N LEU A 92 2.93 -8.18 3.45
CA LEU A 92 3.11 -8.97 2.23
C LEU A 92 4.07 -10.13 2.51
N GLU A 93 3.82 -11.27 1.88
CA GLU A 93 4.77 -12.38 1.82
C GLU A 93 5.45 -12.35 0.45
N VAL A 94 6.74 -12.01 0.44
CA VAL A 94 7.55 -12.01 -0.78
C VAL A 94 8.53 -13.20 -0.68
N PRO A 95 8.21 -14.37 -1.27
CA PRO A 95 9.09 -15.53 -1.23
C PRO A 95 10.42 -15.25 -1.93
N PRO A 96 11.51 -15.98 -1.62
CA PRO A 96 12.81 -15.83 -2.26
C PRO A 96 12.74 -15.98 -3.79
N PRO A 97 13.73 -15.45 -4.55
CA PRO A 97 13.84 -15.72 -5.98
C PRO A 97 14.06 -17.22 -6.22
N GLY A 98 13.16 -17.89 -6.96
CA GLY A 98 13.29 -19.29 -7.35
C GLY A 98 12.23 -20.24 -6.79
N ASP A 99 11.40 -19.80 -5.84
CA ASP A 99 10.36 -20.63 -5.21
C ASP A 99 8.97 -20.57 -5.90
N ASN A 100 8.92 -20.29 -7.21
CA ASN A 100 7.67 -20.24 -7.99
C ASN A 100 7.52 -21.46 -8.92
#